data_AF-A0A7U9XNR3-F1
#
_entry.id   AF-A0A7U9XNR3-F1
#
_cell.length_a   1.000
_cell.length_b   1.000
_cell.length_c   1.000
_cell.angle_alpha   90.00
_cell.angle_beta   90.00
_cell.angle_gamma   90.00
#
_symmetry.space_group_name_H-M   'P 1'
#
loop_
_entity.id
_entity.type
_entity.pdbx_description
1 polymer ?
#
loop_
_entity_poly.entity_id
_entity_poly.type
_entity_poly.pdbx_seq_one_letter_code
_entity_poly.pdbx_strand_id
1 'polypeptide(L)'
;MMRGGDGEPETEGWKAVVIPSGAVASTDCEQKIIRFPGRRSRGAYTQKELKAIVIHELGVHALRSLPYESCEVKSFALGLPGYEAFEEGIAKAAEQAVNRQYEDSGLLHYISIGLAYFLGKSFREVFEIQCRIEHLTKGEPAGRCFDSVQRTFRGTGELPNHKDLVYYNGAGQVWRYIEEHLYEEDLMEKLFLSGKTSMNDKRHERMIYEMRTGNWL
;
A
#
# COMPACT_ATOMS: atom_id res chain seq x y z
N MET A 1 5.43 51.30 9.77
CA MET A 1 5.95 50.14 10.53
C MET A 1 5.22 48.91 10.01
N MET A 2 5.75 48.28 8.97
CA MET A 2 5.17 47.05 8.40
C MET A 2 5.73 45.85 9.18
N ARG A 3 4.84 45.06 9.78
CA ARG A 3 5.21 43.72 10.30
C ARG A 3 5.02 42.73 9.16
N GLY A 4 6.12 42.07 8.79
CA GLY A 4 6.15 40.99 7.81
C GLY A 4 5.27 39.83 8.25
N GLY A 5 4.37 39.42 7.36
CA GLY A 5 3.78 38.10 7.39
C GLY A 5 4.71 37.17 6.63
N ASP A 6 5.43 36.33 7.36
CA ASP A 6 6.07 35.14 6.80
C ASP A 6 4.96 34.10 6.55
N GLY A 7 4.16 34.33 5.51
CA GLY A 7 3.33 33.30 4.92
C GLY A 7 4.18 32.55 3.91
N GLU A 8 4.61 31.33 4.25
CA GLU A 8 5.05 30.40 3.21
C GLU A 8 3.92 30.31 2.15
N PRO A 9 4.23 30.44 0.85
CA PRO A 9 3.20 30.37 -0.17
C PRO A 9 2.46 29.04 -0.05
N GLU A 10 1.13 29.09 0.01
CA GLU A 10 0.28 27.91 -0.12
C GLU A 10 0.58 27.27 -1.47
N THR A 11 1.44 26.26 -1.48
CA THR A 11 1.69 25.46 -2.68
C THR A 11 0.44 24.60 -2.93
N GLU A 12 -0.24 24.81 -4.06
CA GLU A 12 -1.41 24.01 -4.53
C GLU A 12 -1.05 22.56 -4.94
N GLY A 13 0.10 22.06 -4.49
CA GLY A 13 0.69 20.79 -4.94
C GLY A 13 0.89 19.78 -3.81
N TRP A 14 1.34 18.59 -4.21
CA TRP A 14 1.71 17.51 -3.30
C TRP A 14 2.82 17.92 -2.32
N LYS A 15 2.64 17.61 -1.03
CA LYS A 15 3.62 17.96 0.02
C LYS A 15 4.05 16.74 0.81
N ALA A 16 5.34 16.68 1.17
CA ALA A 16 5.85 15.71 2.12
C ALA A 16 5.91 16.35 3.52
N VAL A 17 5.35 15.68 4.52
CA VAL A 17 5.36 16.16 5.91
C VAL A 17 5.89 15.09 6.84
N VAL A 18 6.68 15.50 7.83
CA VAL A 18 7.14 14.61 8.90
C VAL A 18 6.17 14.71 10.06
N ILE A 19 5.60 13.59 10.47
CA ILE A 19 4.70 13.50 11.64
C ILE A 19 5.47 12.87 12.79
N PRO A 20 5.82 13.63 13.85
CA PRO A 20 6.63 13.13 14.96
C PRO A 20 6.07 11.88 15.64
N SER A 21 4.73 11.77 15.73
CA SER A 21 4.00 10.63 16.31
C SER A 21 3.57 9.57 15.29
N GLY A 22 3.93 9.74 14.01
CA GLY A 22 3.57 8.79 12.95
C GLY A 22 4.29 7.45 13.15
N ALA A 23 3.59 6.35 12.88
CA ALA A 23 4.16 5.00 12.98
C ALA A 23 4.75 4.50 11.65
N VAL A 24 4.09 4.84 10.54
CA VAL A 24 4.42 4.39 9.18
C VAL A 24 4.28 5.53 8.19
N ALA A 25 4.93 5.41 7.03
CA ALA A 25 4.67 6.30 5.92
C ALA A 25 3.24 6.06 5.40
N SER A 26 2.62 7.10 4.85
CA SER A 26 1.29 6.99 4.26
C SER A 26 1.02 8.13 3.29
N THR A 27 0.17 7.85 2.31
CA THR A 27 -0.27 8.81 1.31
C THR A 27 -1.73 9.16 1.50
N ASP A 28 -2.03 10.46 1.45
CA ASP A 28 -3.38 11.01 1.48
C ASP A 28 -3.60 11.77 0.19
N CYS A 29 -4.35 11.13 -0.70
CA CYS A 29 -4.57 11.61 -2.07
C CYS A 29 -5.55 12.77 -2.11
N GLU A 30 -6.44 12.90 -1.12
CA GLU A 30 -7.39 14.00 -1.05
C GLU A 30 -6.69 15.29 -0.61
N GLN A 31 -5.90 15.22 0.46
CA GLN A 31 -5.14 16.38 0.95
C GLN A 31 -3.83 16.61 0.19
N LYS A 32 -3.43 15.67 -0.69
CA LYS A 32 -2.16 15.66 -1.43
C LYS A 32 -0.95 15.69 -0.50
N ILE A 33 -1.00 14.88 0.56
CA ILE A 33 0.04 14.84 1.60
C ILE A 33 0.66 13.45 1.66
N ILE A 34 1.98 13.38 1.60
CA ILE A 34 2.76 12.19 1.92
C ILE A 34 3.34 12.39 3.33
N ARG A 35 2.95 11.51 4.26
CA ARG A 35 3.34 11.58 5.66
C ARG A 35 4.49 10.61 5.90
N PHE A 36 5.54 11.09 6.55
CA PHE A 36 6.65 10.27 7.02
C PHE A 36 6.71 10.26 8.54
N PRO A 37 7.00 9.12 9.19
CA PRO A 37 7.15 9.06 10.63
C PRO A 37 8.44 9.77 11.08
N GLY A 38 8.33 10.67 12.05
CA GLY A 38 9.48 11.40 12.60
C GLY A 38 10.35 10.55 13.53
N ARG A 39 9.80 9.47 14.10
CA ARG A 39 10.55 8.43 14.82
C ARG A 39 10.03 7.06 14.42
N ARG A 40 10.95 6.10 14.27
CA ARG A 40 10.59 4.69 14.05
C ARG A 40 11.22 3.81 15.10
N SER A 41 10.51 2.75 15.46
CA SER A 41 11.06 1.64 16.25
C SER A 41 12.26 0.96 15.58
N ARG A 42 12.35 1.03 14.25
CA ARG A 42 13.42 0.48 13.42
C ARG A 42 14.64 1.39 13.26
N GLY A 43 14.69 2.53 13.96
CA GLY A 43 15.74 3.53 13.79
C GLY A 43 15.62 4.33 12.49
N ALA A 44 16.68 5.07 12.16
CA ALA A 44 16.75 5.92 10.97
C ALA A 44 16.59 5.12 9.68
N TYR A 45 16.08 5.76 8.63
CA TYR A 45 16.00 5.15 7.31
C TYR A 45 17.39 4.91 6.74
N THR A 46 17.60 3.73 6.16
CA THR A 46 18.68 3.58 5.17
C THR A 46 18.26 4.22 3.86
N GLN A 47 19.21 4.59 3.00
CA GLN A 47 18.91 5.12 1.67
C GLN A 47 18.05 4.13 0.85
N LYS A 48 18.33 2.82 0.97
CA LYS A 48 17.55 1.77 0.29
C LYS A 48 16.10 1.73 0.78
N GLU A 49 15.89 1.77 2.10
CA GLU A 49 14.54 1.79 2.68
C GLU A 49 13.76 3.05 2.29
N LEU A 50 14.40 4.23 2.36
CA LEU A 50 13.74 5.48 2.01
C LEU A 50 13.36 5.51 0.53
N LYS A 51 14.24 5.04 -0.36
CA LYS A 51 13.96 4.96 -1.79
C LYS A 51 12.75 4.06 -2.08
N ALA A 52 12.68 2.89 -1.44
CA ALA A 52 11.55 1.97 -1.60
C ALA A 52 10.23 2.63 -1.16
N ILE A 53 10.23 3.29 0.00
CA ILE A 53 9.03 3.96 0.54
C ILE A 53 8.61 5.14 -0.32
N VAL A 54 9.55 5.95 -0.82
CA VAL A 54 9.20 7.05 -1.72
C VAL A 54 8.53 6.49 -2.99
N ILE A 55 9.04 5.39 -3.54
CA ILE A 55 8.42 4.76 -4.72
C ILE A 55 7.04 4.17 -4.40
N HIS A 56 6.87 3.58 -3.21
CA HIS A 56 5.58 3.07 -2.75
C HIS A 56 4.53 4.20 -2.64
N GLU A 57 4.86 5.24 -1.88
CA GLU A 57 3.95 6.33 -1.55
C GLU A 57 3.72 7.28 -2.72
N LEU A 58 4.80 7.86 -3.25
CA LEU A 58 4.73 8.83 -4.34
C LEU A 58 4.61 8.14 -5.70
N GLY A 59 5.45 7.13 -5.94
CA GLY A 59 5.55 6.47 -7.24
C GLY A 59 4.35 5.58 -7.59
N VAL A 60 3.54 5.20 -6.60
CA VAL A 60 2.33 4.39 -6.82
C VAL A 60 1.09 5.11 -6.31
N HIS A 61 0.93 5.30 -5.00
CA HIS A 61 -0.34 5.83 -4.48
C HIS A 61 -0.64 7.23 -5.00
N ALA A 62 0.32 8.16 -4.97
CA ALA A 62 0.11 9.50 -5.52
C ALA A 62 0.00 9.49 -7.05
N LEU A 63 0.93 8.79 -7.73
CA LEU A 63 0.95 8.74 -9.20
C LEU A 63 -0.35 8.19 -9.80
N ARG A 64 -0.95 7.17 -9.18
CA ARG A 64 -2.22 6.61 -9.63
C ARG A 64 -3.41 7.55 -9.38
N SER A 65 -3.32 8.47 -8.43
CA SER A 65 -4.34 9.48 -8.19
C SER A 65 -4.25 10.66 -9.19
N LEU A 66 -3.03 11.07 -9.52
CA LEU A 66 -2.74 12.32 -10.27
C LEU A 66 -3.56 12.50 -11.57
N PRO A 67 -3.66 11.51 -12.49
CA PRO A 67 -4.39 11.70 -13.74
C PRO A 67 -5.89 11.94 -13.57
N TYR A 68 -6.44 11.65 -12.38
CA TYR A 68 -7.87 11.65 -12.11
C TYR A 68 -8.28 12.72 -11.07
N GLU A 69 -7.36 13.58 -10.62
CA GLU A 69 -7.67 14.62 -9.62
C GLU A 69 -8.79 15.56 -10.06
N SER A 70 -8.78 15.95 -11.34
CA SER A 70 -9.80 16.81 -11.95
C SER A 70 -11.04 16.05 -12.45
N CYS A 71 -11.04 14.71 -12.38
CA CYS A 71 -12.19 13.91 -12.77
C CYS A 71 -13.40 14.22 -11.88
N GLU A 72 -14.59 14.28 -12.47
CA GLU A 72 -15.85 14.48 -11.74
C GLU A 72 -16.12 13.28 -10.81
N VAL A 73 -15.85 12.07 -11.30
CA VAL A 73 -15.97 10.84 -10.53
C VAL A 73 -14.74 10.66 -9.65
N LYS A 74 -14.79 11.23 -8.44
CA LYS A 74 -13.66 11.24 -7.49
C LYS A 74 -13.12 9.87 -7.10
N SER A 75 -13.92 8.81 -7.21
CA SER A 75 -13.47 7.44 -6.93
C SER A 75 -12.32 6.98 -7.82
N PHE A 76 -12.11 7.55 -9.01
CA PHE A 76 -10.90 7.22 -9.80
C PHE A 76 -9.61 7.79 -9.19
N ALA A 77 -9.69 8.86 -8.40
CA ALA A 77 -8.55 9.43 -7.68
C ALA A 77 -8.44 8.91 -6.23
N LEU A 78 -9.56 8.49 -5.63
CA LEU A 78 -9.62 8.13 -4.20
C LEU A 78 -9.76 6.62 -3.93
N GLY A 79 -10.32 5.84 -4.86
CA GLY A 79 -10.58 4.41 -4.68
C GLY A 79 -11.92 3.95 -5.24
N LEU A 80 -11.91 2.99 -6.15
CA LEU A 80 -13.09 2.18 -6.47
C LEU A 80 -13.14 0.93 -5.58
N PRO A 81 -14.32 0.43 -5.19
CA PRO A 81 -14.41 -0.74 -4.31
C PRO A 81 -13.56 -1.94 -4.78
N GLY A 82 -12.68 -2.46 -3.92
CA GLY A 82 -11.85 -3.64 -4.20
C GLY A 82 -10.54 -3.35 -4.94
N TYR A 83 -10.19 -2.08 -5.16
CA TYR A 83 -8.92 -1.68 -5.77
C TYR A 83 -7.68 -1.91 -4.87
N GLU A 84 -7.88 -1.98 -3.55
CA GLU A 84 -6.82 -1.84 -2.54
C GLU A 84 -5.72 -2.89 -2.71
N ALA A 85 -6.10 -4.15 -2.94
CA ALA A 85 -5.14 -5.23 -3.14
C ALA A 85 -4.30 -5.00 -4.41
N PHE A 86 -4.90 -4.51 -5.50
CA PHE A 86 -4.16 -4.22 -6.73
C PHE A 86 -3.20 -3.04 -6.54
N GLU A 87 -3.65 -1.98 -5.86
CA GLU A 87 -2.80 -0.83 -5.59
C GLU A 87 -1.59 -1.19 -4.70
N GLU A 88 -1.81 -1.87 -3.57
CA GLU A 88 -0.75 -2.34 -2.69
C GLU A 88 0.19 -3.34 -3.39
N GLY A 89 -0.37 -4.16 -4.30
CA GLY A 89 0.39 -5.08 -5.13
C GLY A 89 1.34 -4.35 -6.09
N ILE A 90 0.88 -3.27 -6.75
CA ILE A 90 1.73 -2.44 -7.62
C ILE A 90 2.81 -1.75 -6.79
N ALA A 91 2.44 -1.20 -5.63
CA ALA A 91 3.36 -0.54 -4.72
C ALA A 91 4.49 -1.49 -4.33
N LYS A 92 4.14 -2.73 -4.00
CA LYS A 92 5.12 -3.76 -3.66
C LYS A 92 5.97 -4.21 -4.84
N ALA A 93 5.38 -4.43 -6.01
CA ALA A 93 6.13 -4.79 -7.21
C ALA A 93 7.15 -3.69 -7.57
N ALA A 94 6.76 -2.42 -7.45
CA ALA A 94 7.64 -1.28 -7.67
C ALA A 94 8.80 -1.20 -6.65
N GLU A 95 8.53 -1.44 -5.36
CA GLU A 95 9.60 -1.56 -4.35
C GLU A 95 10.61 -2.65 -4.71
N GLN A 96 10.12 -3.84 -5.08
CA GLN A 96 10.94 -5.00 -5.41
C GLN A 96 11.78 -4.76 -6.67
N ALA A 97 11.20 -4.13 -7.70
CA ALA A 97 11.90 -3.74 -8.91
C ALA A 97 13.05 -2.75 -8.60
N VAL A 98 12.77 -1.72 -7.80
CA VAL A 98 13.77 -0.71 -7.42
C VAL A 98 14.89 -1.30 -6.56
N ASN A 99 14.56 -2.28 -5.72
CA ASN A 99 15.52 -2.99 -4.88
C ASN A 99 16.19 -4.19 -5.58
N ARG A 100 15.74 -4.55 -6.79
CA ARG A 100 16.16 -5.72 -7.56
C ARG A 100 16.08 -7.03 -6.76
N GLN A 101 15.03 -7.16 -5.96
CA GLN A 101 14.87 -8.29 -5.06
C GLN A 101 13.38 -8.62 -4.87
N TYR A 102 13.00 -9.83 -5.24
CA TYR A 102 11.68 -10.38 -4.93
C TYR A 102 11.61 -10.79 -3.46
N GLU A 103 10.44 -10.60 -2.84
CA GLU A 103 10.12 -11.11 -1.51
C GLU A 103 8.61 -11.36 -1.38
N ASP A 104 8.21 -12.38 -0.62
CA ASP A 104 6.80 -12.59 -0.35
C ASP A 104 6.26 -11.50 0.61
N SER A 105 5.42 -10.62 0.09
CA SER A 105 4.79 -9.56 0.87
C SER A 105 3.64 -10.10 1.71
N GLY A 106 3.51 -9.66 2.96
CA GLY A 106 2.36 -10.01 3.80
C GLY A 106 2.28 -11.48 4.26
N LEU A 107 3.25 -12.34 3.93
CA LEU A 107 3.22 -13.77 4.25
C LEU A 107 2.97 -14.08 5.74
N LEU A 108 3.63 -13.35 6.64
CA LEU A 108 3.45 -13.55 8.09
C LEU A 108 2.04 -13.19 8.56
N HIS A 109 1.42 -12.15 7.98
CA HIS A 109 0.03 -11.81 8.27
C HIS A 109 -0.92 -12.89 7.78
N TYR A 110 -0.68 -13.40 6.56
CA TYR A 110 -1.46 -14.49 5.97
C TYR A 110 -1.42 -15.75 6.85
N ILE A 111 -0.22 -16.17 7.27
CA ILE A 111 -0.04 -17.32 8.19
C ILE A 111 -0.74 -17.07 9.52
N SER A 112 -0.57 -15.88 10.11
CA SER A 112 -1.16 -15.54 11.41
C SER A 112 -2.68 -15.58 11.38
N ILE A 113 -3.30 -15.03 10.33
CA ILE A 113 -4.75 -15.08 10.11
C ILE A 113 -5.21 -16.54 9.94
N GLY A 114 -4.49 -17.33 9.15
CA GLY A 114 -4.71 -18.77 8.99
C GLY A 114 -4.76 -19.51 10.34
N LEU A 115 -3.74 -19.29 11.16
CA LEU A 115 -3.61 -19.91 12.48
C LEU A 115 -4.72 -19.49 13.44
N ALA A 116 -5.03 -18.19 13.50
CA ALA A 116 -6.02 -17.66 14.43
C ALA A 116 -7.45 -18.12 14.07
N TYR A 117 -7.86 -17.94 12.81
CA TYR A 117 -9.27 -18.07 12.43
C TYR A 117 -9.66 -19.45 11.91
N PHE A 118 -8.76 -20.13 11.21
CA PHE A 118 -9.08 -21.45 10.65
C PHE A 118 -8.63 -22.59 11.56
N LEU A 119 -7.58 -22.36 12.37
CA LEU A 119 -7.06 -23.36 13.30
C LEU A 119 -7.33 -23.02 14.77
N GLY A 120 -8.07 -21.93 15.05
CA GLY A 120 -8.53 -21.56 16.38
C GLY A 120 -7.42 -21.25 17.38
N LYS A 121 -6.22 -20.87 16.91
CA LYS A 121 -5.09 -20.59 17.80
C LYS A 121 -5.29 -19.30 18.57
N SER A 122 -4.88 -19.32 19.84
CA SER A 122 -4.90 -18.13 20.70
C SER A 122 -3.84 -17.10 20.27
N PHE A 123 -4.02 -15.85 20.71
CA PHE A 123 -3.03 -14.78 20.50
C PHE A 123 -1.61 -15.21 20.90
N ARG A 124 -1.46 -15.85 22.06
CA ARG A 124 -0.17 -16.31 22.57
C ARG A 124 0.47 -17.33 21.64
N GLU A 125 -0.28 -18.32 21.18
CA GLU A 125 0.23 -19.34 20.26
C GLU A 125 0.67 -18.74 18.93
N VAL A 126 -0.14 -17.85 18.34
CA VAL A 126 0.21 -17.17 17.08
C VAL A 126 1.46 -16.30 17.26
N PHE A 127 1.55 -15.57 18.36
CA PHE A 127 2.72 -14.76 18.71
C PHE A 127 3.99 -15.60 18.85
N GLU A 128 3.95 -16.71 19.59
CA GLU A 128 5.11 -17.58 19.77
C GLU A 128 5.54 -18.23 18.45
N ILE A 129 4.59 -18.65 17.60
CA ILE A 129 4.88 -19.18 16.27
C ILE A 129 5.54 -18.10 15.39
N GLN A 130 5.00 -16.88 15.37
CA GLN A 130 5.56 -15.80 14.57
C GLN A 130 6.97 -15.41 15.04
N CYS A 131 7.22 -15.35 16.35
CA CYS A 131 8.56 -15.13 16.91
C CYS A 131 9.56 -16.20 16.45
N ARG A 132 9.15 -17.48 16.42
CA ARG A 132 10.00 -18.58 15.94
C ARG A 132 10.29 -18.45 14.44
N ILE A 133 9.30 -18.12 13.62
CA ILE A 133 9.51 -17.89 12.18
C ILE A 133 10.45 -16.71 11.95
N GLU A 134 10.27 -15.59 12.65
CA GLU A 134 11.18 -14.45 12.55
C GLU A 134 12.60 -14.80 12.99
N HIS A 135 12.76 -15.53 14.10
CA HIS A 135 14.07 -16.00 14.56
C HIS A 135 14.79 -16.83 13.49
N LEU A 136 14.09 -17.76 12.85
CA LEU A 136 14.65 -18.64 11.81
C LEU A 136 14.99 -17.90 10.49
N THR A 137 14.27 -16.81 10.17
CA THR A 137 14.39 -16.15 8.87
C THR A 137 15.17 -14.84 8.91
N LYS A 138 15.18 -14.14 10.05
CA LYS A 138 15.71 -12.77 10.20
C LYS A 138 16.51 -12.57 11.49
N GLY A 139 16.71 -13.60 12.31
CA GLY A 139 17.34 -13.49 13.64
C GLY A 139 16.37 -12.98 14.71
N GLU A 140 16.90 -12.55 15.87
CA GLU A 140 16.09 -12.22 17.06
C GLU A 140 14.87 -11.32 16.76
N PRO A 141 13.66 -11.71 17.19
CA PRO A 141 12.44 -10.96 16.91
C PRO A 141 12.45 -9.63 17.68
N ALA A 142 12.74 -8.54 16.95
CA ALA A 142 12.89 -7.19 17.49
C ALA A 142 11.56 -6.51 17.87
N GLY A 143 10.70 -7.20 18.63
CA GLY A 143 9.40 -6.68 19.11
C GLY A 143 8.30 -6.57 18.04
N ARG A 144 8.61 -6.81 16.76
CA ARG A 144 7.68 -6.65 15.62
C ARG A 144 6.50 -7.62 15.64
N CYS A 145 6.69 -8.80 16.24
CA CYS A 145 5.68 -9.84 16.25
C CYS A 145 4.44 -9.41 17.03
N PHE A 146 4.59 -8.64 18.12
CA PHE A 146 3.44 -8.23 18.93
C PHE A 146 2.48 -7.34 18.13
N ASP A 147 3.01 -6.27 17.53
CA ASP A 147 2.20 -5.34 16.73
C ASP A 147 1.54 -6.03 15.53
N SER A 148 2.27 -6.96 14.90
CA SER A 148 1.78 -7.75 13.77
C SER A 148 0.65 -8.69 14.17
N VAL A 149 0.81 -9.46 15.25
CA VAL A 149 -0.20 -10.40 15.77
C VAL A 149 -1.40 -9.64 16.32
N GLN A 150 -1.20 -8.50 16.98
CA GLN A 150 -2.28 -7.64 17.43
C GLN A 150 -3.20 -7.26 16.27
N ARG A 151 -2.68 -7.00 15.07
CA ARG A 151 -3.50 -6.68 13.90
C ARG A 151 -4.37 -7.86 13.46
N THR A 152 -3.85 -9.08 13.53
CA THR A 152 -4.60 -10.32 13.22
C THR A 152 -5.85 -10.46 14.08
N PHE A 153 -5.77 -10.12 15.37
CA PHE A 153 -6.88 -10.25 16.31
C PHE A 153 -7.74 -8.98 16.44
N ARG A 154 -7.60 -8.00 15.53
CA ARG A 154 -8.49 -6.82 15.49
C ARG A 154 -9.83 -7.17 14.84
N GLY A 155 -10.84 -6.40 15.22
CA GLY A 155 -12.23 -6.62 14.80
C GLY A 155 -13.03 -7.30 15.89
N THR A 156 -14.22 -7.76 15.54
CA THR A 156 -15.06 -8.57 16.43
C THR A 156 -15.08 -10.01 15.90
N GLY A 157 -15.48 -10.98 16.72
CA GLY A 157 -15.51 -12.39 16.28
C GLY A 157 -16.31 -12.62 15.00
N GLU A 158 -17.42 -11.89 14.82
CA GLU A 158 -18.28 -11.96 13.63
C GLU A 158 -17.75 -11.15 12.44
N LEU A 159 -16.97 -10.09 12.70
CA LEU A 159 -16.39 -9.21 11.69
C LEU A 159 -14.89 -9.03 11.95
N PRO A 160 -14.08 -10.05 11.66
CA PRO A 160 -12.64 -9.96 11.83
C PRO A 160 -12.03 -9.01 10.81
N ASN A 161 -11.11 -8.16 11.26
CA ASN A 161 -10.48 -7.15 10.41
C ASN A 161 -9.21 -7.72 9.73
N HIS A 162 -9.42 -8.50 8.67
CA HIS A 162 -8.35 -9.12 7.88
C HIS A 162 -7.78 -8.23 6.77
N LYS A 163 -7.75 -6.90 6.97
CA LYS A 163 -7.24 -5.98 5.95
C LYS A 163 -5.84 -6.33 5.47
N ASP A 164 -5.00 -6.92 6.31
CA ASP A 164 -3.61 -7.26 5.98
C ASP A 164 -3.49 -8.39 4.94
N LEU A 165 -4.57 -9.08 4.59
CA LEU A 165 -4.59 -10.02 3.46
C LEU A 165 -4.37 -9.32 2.11
N VAL A 166 -4.67 -8.02 2.01
CA VAL A 166 -4.50 -7.26 0.76
C VAL A 166 -3.04 -7.25 0.30
N TYR A 167 -2.08 -7.30 1.23
CA TYR A 167 -0.66 -7.26 0.89
C TYR A 167 -0.17 -8.55 0.22
N TYR A 168 -0.57 -9.72 0.76
CA TYR A 168 -0.18 -11.01 0.20
C TYR A 168 -0.93 -11.30 -1.10
N ASN A 169 -2.26 -11.17 -1.06
CA ASN A 169 -3.10 -11.41 -2.23
C ASN A 169 -2.79 -10.42 -3.35
N GLY A 170 -2.62 -9.15 -3.01
CA GLY A 170 -2.32 -8.08 -3.96
C GLY A 170 -0.99 -8.27 -4.68
N ALA A 171 0.08 -8.57 -3.95
CA ALA A 171 1.39 -8.82 -4.55
C ALA A 171 1.35 -10.00 -5.54
N GLY A 172 0.74 -11.13 -5.15
CA GLY A 172 0.60 -12.28 -6.05
C GLY A 172 -0.28 -11.98 -7.28
N GLN A 173 -1.37 -11.25 -7.09
CA GLN A 173 -2.26 -10.83 -8.17
C GLN A 173 -1.55 -9.94 -9.20
N VAL A 174 -0.77 -8.96 -8.75
CA VAL A 174 -0.08 -8.02 -9.63
C VAL A 174 1.11 -8.66 -10.34
N TRP A 175 1.90 -9.48 -9.67
CA TRP A 175 3.00 -10.19 -10.34
C TRP A 175 2.49 -11.12 -11.44
N ARG A 176 1.43 -11.88 -11.16
CA ARG A 176 0.77 -12.69 -12.20
C ARG A 176 0.24 -11.84 -13.35
N TYR A 177 -0.41 -10.71 -13.05
CA TYR A 177 -0.88 -9.79 -14.09
C TYR A 177 0.28 -9.29 -14.97
N ILE A 178 1.40 -8.90 -14.37
CA ILE A 178 2.60 -8.47 -15.10
C ILE A 178 3.14 -9.60 -15.98
N GLU A 179 3.21 -10.83 -15.48
CA GLU A 179 3.66 -11.98 -16.26
C GLU A 179 2.77 -12.27 -17.47
N GLU A 180 1.45 -12.20 -17.28
CA GLU A 180 0.46 -12.45 -18.33
C GLU A 180 0.45 -11.36 -19.42
N HIS A 181 0.87 -10.13 -19.09
CA HIS A 181 0.78 -8.96 -19.98
C HIS A 181 2.17 -8.35 -20.30
N LEU A 182 3.26 -9.12 -20.11
CA LEU A 182 4.64 -8.63 -20.20
C LEU A 182 5.00 -7.97 -21.53
N TYR A 183 4.33 -8.38 -22.61
CA TYR A 183 4.58 -7.93 -23.98
C TYR A 183 3.56 -6.90 -24.47
N GLU A 184 2.63 -6.46 -23.62
CA GLU A 184 1.70 -5.41 -23.97
C GLU A 184 2.37 -4.03 -23.88
N GLU A 185 2.26 -3.24 -24.95
CA GLU A 185 2.88 -1.92 -25.03
C GLU A 185 2.35 -0.94 -23.97
N ASP A 186 1.09 -1.13 -23.54
CA ASP A 186 0.40 -0.27 -22.57
C ASP A 186 0.43 -0.81 -21.13
N LEU A 187 1.22 -1.85 -20.83
CA LEU A 187 1.30 -2.45 -19.49
C LEU A 187 1.60 -1.38 -18.41
N MET A 188 2.57 -0.51 -18.65
CA MET A 188 2.93 0.52 -17.68
C MET A 188 1.80 1.54 -17.47
N GLU A 189 1.03 1.86 -18.52
CA GLU A 189 -0.13 2.73 -18.41
C GLU A 189 -1.26 2.05 -17.61
N LYS A 190 -1.50 0.76 -17.85
CA LYS A 190 -2.45 -0.07 -17.09
C LYS A 190 -2.06 -0.16 -15.61
N LEU A 191 -0.76 -0.20 -15.28
CA LEU A 191 -0.30 -0.27 -13.90
C LEU A 191 -0.27 1.09 -13.19
N PHE A 192 0.06 2.20 -13.86
CA PHE A 192 0.31 3.47 -13.17
C PHE A 192 -0.70 4.58 -13.52
N LEU A 193 -1.37 4.50 -14.68
CA LEU A 193 -2.26 5.54 -15.19
C LEU A 193 -3.72 5.06 -15.30
N SER A 194 -4.06 3.98 -14.60
CA SER A 194 -5.43 3.42 -14.53
C SER A 194 -6.27 3.98 -13.38
N GLY A 195 -5.74 4.90 -12.57
CA GLY A 195 -6.48 5.45 -11.43
C GLY A 195 -6.39 4.53 -10.21
N LYS A 196 -7.17 4.83 -9.17
CA LYS A 196 -7.37 3.97 -7.99
C LYS A 196 -8.34 2.82 -8.29
N THR A 197 -7.95 2.00 -9.27
CA THR A 197 -8.75 0.91 -9.85
C THR A 197 -7.98 -0.41 -9.79
N SER A 198 -8.54 -1.50 -10.34
CA SER A 198 -7.88 -2.81 -10.40
C SER A 198 -8.02 -3.39 -11.80
N MET A 199 -6.90 -3.67 -12.48
CA MET A 199 -6.94 -4.29 -13.82
C MET A 199 -7.27 -5.78 -13.78
N ASN A 200 -7.32 -6.35 -12.58
CA ASN A 200 -7.87 -7.68 -12.34
C ASN A 200 -9.41 -7.68 -12.22
N ASP A 201 -10.06 -6.51 -12.12
CA ASP A 201 -11.52 -6.40 -12.12
C ASP A 201 -12.02 -5.88 -13.49
N LYS A 202 -12.72 -6.76 -14.23
CA LYS A 202 -13.27 -6.43 -15.55
C LYS A 202 -14.26 -5.27 -15.54
N ARG A 203 -14.91 -4.98 -14.41
CA ARG A 203 -15.79 -3.81 -14.26
C ARG A 203 -14.96 -2.53 -14.20
N HIS A 204 -13.86 -2.55 -13.46
CA HIS A 204 -12.93 -1.42 -13.38
C HIS A 204 -12.27 -1.16 -14.73
N GLU A 205 -11.80 -2.21 -15.40
CA GLU A 205 -11.24 -2.11 -16.76
C GLU A 205 -12.25 -1.48 -17.74
N ARG A 206 -13.50 -1.94 -17.74
CA ARG A 206 -14.57 -1.37 -18.57
C ARG A 206 -14.83 0.10 -18.24
N MET A 207 -14.93 0.45 -16.96
CA MET A 207 -15.15 1.84 -16.55
C MET A 207 -14.03 2.78 -17.02
N ILE A 208 -12.77 2.32 -16.99
CA ILE A 208 -11.64 3.11 -17.52
C ILE A 208 -11.74 3.25 -19.03
N TYR A 209 -12.06 2.17 -19.73
CA TYR A 209 -12.23 2.20 -21.18
C TYR A 209 -13.31 3.22 -21.59
N GLU A 210 -14.49 3.13 -20.98
CA GLU A 210 -15.61 4.06 -21.24
C GLU A 210 -15.22 5.52 -20.94
N MET A 211 -14.48 5.75 -19.85
CA MET A 211 -13.99 7.08 -19.49
C MET A 211 -12.98 7.62 -20.52
N ARG A 212 -12.06 6.78 -21.02
CA ARG A 212 -11.04 7.16 -22.00
C ARG A 212 -11.61 7.41 -23.38
N THR A 213 -12.63 6.65 -23.79
CA THR A 213 -13.24 6.79 -25.12
C THR A 213 -14.41 7.77 -25.17
N GLY A 214 -14.85 8.30 -24.02
CA GLY A 214 -16.01 9.18 -23.93
C GLY A 214 -17.35 8.49 -24.22
N ASN A 215 -17.39 7.15 -24.18
CA ASN A 215 -18.61 6.36 -24.40
C ASN A 215 -19.35 6.19 -23.08
N TRP A 216 -19.98 7.26 -22.61
CA TRP A 216 -20.91 7.22 -21.49
C TRP A 216 -22.33 6.98 -22.03
N LEU A 217 -22.70 5.72 -22.24
CA LEU A 217 -24.05 5.31 -22.66
C LEU A 217 -24.65 4.29 -21.69
#